data_AF-A0A7S3WCR7-F1
#
_entry.id   AF-A0A7S3WCR7-F1
#
_cell.length_a   1.000
_cell.length_b   1.000
_cell.length_c   1.000
_cell.angle_alpha   90.00
_cell.angle_beta   90.00
_cell.angle_gamma   90.00
#
_symmetry.space_group_name_H-M   'P 1'
#
loop_
_entity.id
_entity.type
_entity.pdbx_description
1 polymer ?
#
loop_
_entity_poly.entity_id
_entity_poly.type
_entity_poly.pdbx_seq_one_letter_code
_entity_poly.pdbx_strand_id
1 'polypeptide(L)'
;NDVGVNALAIGDHHRAAVCIKRAEYMVARAYRPSDAAVGALRVSFGLLHSVNGDQEAALACHRKAHRLLTSPASLQSRAPHVWIHSALSGAVGAALALHDLPSVHNFSNAAQDALRSSLKEEAANATHLQALADINTAICRVESVRLARSQEPTNGPFLDASSVRERNLDDAQG
;
A
#
# COMPACT_ATOMS: atom_id res chain seq x y z
N ASN A 1 -1.89 19.99 -5.31
CA ASN A 1 -1.93 18.56 -4.93
C ASN A 1 -0.82 18.26 -3.93
N ASP A 2 0.41 18.64 -4.26
CA ASP A 2 1.63 18.34 -3.50
C ASP A 2 1.60 18.84 -2.05
N VAL A 3 1.03 20.03 -1.79
CA VAL A 3 0.84 20.54 -0.42
C VAL A 3 -0.03 19.60 0.43
N GLY A 4 -1.05 18.98 -0.17
CA GLY A 4 -1.91 18.03 0.54
C GLY A 4 -1.18 16.72 0.86
N VAL A 5 -0.37 16.21 -0.08
CA VAL A 5 0.44 15.01 0.13
C VAL A 5 1.55 15.26 1.17
N ASN A 6 2.19 16.43 1.14
CA ASN A 6 3.17 16.82 2.15
C ASN A 6 2.52 16.93 3.55
N ALA A 7 1.30 17.46 3.63
CA ALA A 7 0.55 17.49 4.89
C ALA A 7 0.25 16.08 5.42
N LEU A 8 -0.07 15.11 4.55
CA LEU A 8 -0.18 13.70 4.95
C LEU A 8 1.14 13.14 5.49
N ALA A 9 2.26 13.43 4.83
CA ALA A 9 3.57 12.92 5.22
C ALA A 9 4.01 13.40 6.62
N ILE A 10 3.58 14.60 7.04
CA ILE A 10 3.83 15.14 8.39
C ILE A 10 2.74 14.80 9.41
N GLY A 11 1.73 14.00 9.04
CA GLY A 11 0.63 13.60 9.91
C GLY A 11 -0.49 14.63 10.10
N ASP A 12 -0.49 15.73 9.35
CA ASP A 12 -1.56 16.75 9.40
C ASP A 12 -2.70 16.39 8.44
N HIS A 13 -3.52 15.42 8.87
CA HIS A 13 -4.59 14.85 8.05
C HIS A 13 -5.70 15.87 7.77
N HIS A 14 -5.96 16.79 8.70
CA HIS A 14 -6.97 17.82 8.53
C HIS A 14 -6.59 18.80 7.41
N ARG A 15 -5.36 19.32 7.45
CA ARG A 15 -4.85 20.21 6.40
C ARG A 15 -4.74 19.49 5.07
N ALA A 16 -4.32 18.23 5.06
CA ALA A 16 -4.32 17.40 3.86
C ALA A 16 -5.71 17.33 3.21
N ALA A 17 -6.75 17.03 3.99
CA ALA A 17 -8.12 16.95 3.48
C ALA A 17 -8.59 18.28 2.88
N VAL A 18 -8.29 19.41 3.53
CA VAL A 18 -8.63 20.75 3.00
C VAL A 18 -7.91 21.03 1.68
N CYS A 19 -6.61 20.74 1.62
CA CYS A 19 -5.82 20.95 0.40
C CYS A 19 -6.27 20.06 -0.76
N ILE A 20 -6.58 18.79 -0.49
CA ILE A 20 -7.03 17.83 -1.51
C ILE A 20 -8.42 18.23 -2.03
N LYS A 21 -9.37 18.60 -1.15
CA LYS A 21 -10.69 19.11 -1.56
C LYS A 21 -10.58 20.39 -2.41
N ARG A 22 -9.67 21.29 -2.07
CA ARG A 22 -9.42 22.49 -2.88
C ARG A 22 -8.86 22.13 -4.25
N ALA A 23 -7.95 21.16 -4.33
CA ALA A 23 -7.43 20.67 -5.61
C ALA A 23 -8.53 20.02 -6.45
N GLU A 24 -9.44 19.26 -5.83
CA GLU A 24 -10.63 18.72 -6.51
C GLU A 24 -11.51 19.81 -7.08
N TYR A 25 -11.80 20.85 -6.31
CA TYR A 25 -12.57 22.01 -6.78
C TYR A 25 -11.91 22.68 -8.00
N MET A 26 -10.59 22.85 -8.00
CA MET A 26 -9.86 23.44 -9.12
C MET A 26 -9.91 22.55 -10.37
N VAL A 27 -9.69 21.25 -10.22
CA VAL A 27 -9.75 20.28 -11.33
C VAL A 27 -11.15 20.20 -11.92
N ALA A 28 -12.19 20.19 -11.08
CA ALA A 28 -13.58 20.15 -11.53
C ALA A 28 -14.01 21.39 -12.34
N ARG A 29 -13.35 22.54 -12.13
CA ARG A 29 -13.62 23.79 -12.85
C ARG A 29 -12.73 24.01 -14.07
N ALA A 30 -11.73 23.16 -14.30
CA ALA A 30 -10.90 23.25 -15.48
C ALA A 30 -11.72 22.90 -16.73
N TYR A 31 -11.57 23.68 -17.81
CA TYR A 31 -12.15 23.30 -19.10
C TYR A 31 -11.36 22.10 -19.64
N ARG A 32 -11.96 20.90 -19.58
CA ARG A 32 -11.36 19.60 -19.93
C ARG A 32 -10.11 19.27 -19.08
N PRO A 33 -10.30 18.86 -17.81
CA PRO A 33 -9.17 18.43 -16.98
C PRO A 33 -8.48 17.23 -17.62
N SER A 34 -7.14 17.21 -17.62
CA SER A 34 -6.41 16.06 -18.15
C SER A 34 -6.60 14.84 -17.25
N ASP A 35 -6.68 13.66 -17.86
CA ASP A 35 -6.78 12.40 -17.12
C ASP A 35 -5.59 12.22 -16.16
N ALA A 36 -4.41 12.74 -16.51
CA ALA A 36 -3.24 12.72 -15.64
C ALA A 36 -3.44 13.55 -14.36
N ALA A 37 -4.01 14.76 -14.49
CA ALA A 37 -4.30 15.62 -13.34
C ALA A 37 -5.40 15.02 -12.45
N VAL A 38 -6.46 14.47 -13.05
CA VAL A 38 -7.52 13.76 -12.31
C VAL A 38 -6.95 12.51 -11.64
N GLY A 39 -6.07 11.77 -12.32
CA GLY A 39 -5.41 10.58 -11.81
C GLY A 39 -4.54 10.86 -10.59
N ALA A 40 -3.67 11.87 -10.67
CA ALA A 40 -2.83 12.30 -9.56
C ALA A 40 -3.66 12.76 -8.34
N LEU A 41 -4.77 13.47 -8.56
CA LEU A 41 -5.69 13.83 -7.49
C LEU A 41 -6.32 12.59 -6.83
N ARG A 42 -6.66 11.56 -7.62
CA ARG A 42 -7.21 10.30 -7.08
C ARG A 42 -6.19 9.51 -6.27
N VAL A 43 -4.89 9.58 -6.60
CA VAL A 43 -3.83 9.04 -5.73
C VAL A 43 -3.88 9.70 -4.35
N SER A 44 -3.97 11.02 -4.29
CA SER A 44 -4.00 11.77 -3.04
C SER A 44 -5.24 11.48 -2.20
N PHE A 45 -6.42 11.32 -2.82
CA PHE A 45 -7.61 10.84 -2.12
C PHE A 45 -7.42 9.41 -1.58
N GLY A 46 -6.83 8.51 -2.36
CA GLY A 46 -6.54 7.15 -1.91
C GLY A 46 -5.70 7.12 -0.64
N LEU A 47 -4.62 7.91 -0.61
CA LEU A 47 -3.77 8.07 0.57
C LEU A 47 -4.55 8.61 1.78
N LEU A 48 -5.38 9.64 1.57
CA LEU A 48 -6.21 10.21 2.63
C LEU A 48 -7.21 9.18 3.20
N HIS A 49 -7.85 8.38 2.36
CA HIS A 49 -8.75 7.31 2.80
C HIS A 49 -8.00 6.23 3.57
N SER A 50 -6.83 5.80 3.10
CA SER A 50 -6.01 4.81 3.81
C SER A 50 -5.61 5.28 5.21
N VAL A 51 -5.22 6.55 5.34
CA VAL A 51 -4.86 7.16 6.62
C VAL A 51 -6.06 7.27 7.57
N ASN A 52 -7.26 7.48 7.02
CA ASN A 52 -8.51 7.51 7.80
C ASN A 52 -9.06 6.10 8.11
N GLY A 53 -8.37 5.02 7.69
CA GLY A 53 -8.79 3.64 7.93
C GLY A 53 -9.81 3.09 6.92
N ASP A 54 -10.22 3.88 5.94
CA ASP A 54 -11.20 3.46 4.92
C ASP A 54 -10.48 2.82 3.72
N GLN A 55 -10.12 1.55 3.87
CA GLN A 55 -9.31 0.84 2.88
C GLN A 55 -10.09 0.50 1.61
N GLU A 56 -11.42 0.35 1.69
CA GLU A 56 -12.25 0.13 0.51
C GLU A 56 -12.27 1.36 -0.39
N ALA A 57 -12.52 2.55 0.18
CA ALA A 57 -12.48 3.79 -0.58
C ALA A 57 -11.07 4.10 -1.09
N ALA A 58 -10.03 3.78 -0.30
CA ALA A 58 -8.65 3.91 -0.72
C ALA A 58 -8.34 3.06 -1.96
N LEU A 59 -8.69 1.77 -1.91
CA LEU A 59 -8.49 0.85 -3.03
C LEU A 59 -9.26 1.31 -4.28
N ALA A 60 -10.51 1.74 -4.12
CA ALA A 60 -11.30 2.28 -5.23
C ALA A 60 -10.64 3.52 -5.87
N CYS A 61 -10.12 4.43 -5.04
CA CYS A 61 -9.40 5.61 -5.49
C CYS A 61 -8.12 5.25 -6.26
N HIS A 62 -7.31 4.35 -5.72
CA HIS A 62 -6.06 3.91 -6.35
C HIS A 62 -6.31 3.16 -7.67
N ARG A 63 -7.34 2.30 -7.74
CA ARG A 63 -7.77 1.65 -8.99
C ARG A 63 -8.19 2.67 -10.05
N LYS A 64 -8.96 3.68 -9.65
CA LYS A 64 -9.39 4.76 -10.56
C LYS A 64 -8.20 5.60 -11.02
N ALA A 65 -7.29 5.94 -10.11
CA ALA A 65 -6.06 6.65 -10.43
C ALA A 65 -5.23 5.89 -11.47
N HIS A 66 -5.00 4.60 -11.26
CA HIS A 66 -4.26 3.76 -12.19
C HIS A 66 -4.87 3.78 -13.59
N ARG A 67 -6.19 3.54 -13.71
CA ARG A 67 -6.89 3.57 -15.02
C ARG A 67 -6.77 4.92 -15.75
N LEU A 68 -6.86 6.02 -15.01
CA LEU A 68 -6.74 7.35 -15.61
C LEU A 68 -5.31 7.63 -16.07
N LEU A 69 -4.32 7.25 -15.26
CA LEU A 69 -2.90 7.50 -15.54
C LEU A 69 -2.36 6.61 -16.67
N THR A 70 -2.93 5.42 -16.88
CA THR A 70 -2.57 4.52 -17.98
C THR A 70 -3.47 4.67 -19.22
N SER A 71 -4.40 5.64 -19.21
CA SER A 71 -5.21 5.94 -20.38
C SER A 71 -4.33 6.43 -21.54
N PRO A 72 -4.72 6.20 -22.80
CA PRO A 72 -3.97 6.70 -23.96
C PRO A 72 -3.74 8.21 -23.92
N ALA A 73 -4.74 8.98 -23.44
CA ALA A 73 -4.62 10.43 -23.30
C ALA A 73 -3.55 10.83 -22.27
N SER A 74 -3.49 10.14 -21.13
CA SER A 74 -2.47 10.38 -20.10
C SER A 74 -1.06 10.02 -20.57
N LEU A 75 -0.91 8.88 -21.24
CA LEU A 75 0.39 8.44 -21.78
C LEU A 75 0.91 9.41 -22.85
N GLN A 76 0.03 9.90 -23.74
CA GLN A 76 0.38 10.92 -24.73
C GLN A 76 0.82 12.24 -24.07
N SER A 77 0.20 12.60 -22.93
CA SER A 77 0.58 13.78 -22.15
C SER A 77 1.83 13.59 -21.27
N ARG A 78 2.49 12.42 -21.34
CA ARG A 78 3.63 12.04 -20.51
C ARG A 78 3.34 12.19 -19.02
N ALA A 79 2.24 11.60 -18.57
CA ALA A 79 1.93 11.52 -17.15
C ALA A 79 3.16 10.96 -16.38
N PRO A 80 3.64 11.62 -15.32
CA PRO A 80 4.82 11.17 -14.61
C PRO A 80 4.67 9.73 -14.06
N HIS A 81 5.65 8.86 -14.33
CA HIS A 81 5.65 7.46 -13.88
C HIS A 81 5.48 7.32 -12.36
N VAL A 82 5.98 8.30 -11.59
CA VAL A 82 5.82 8.36 -10.14
C VAL A 82 4.35 8.28 -9.69
N TRP A 83 3.41 8.84 -10.45
CA TRP A 83 1.99 8.78 -10.10
C TRP A 83 1.39 7.40 -10.38
N ILE A 84 1.82 6.74 -11.45
CA ILE A 84 1.41 5.37 -11.77
C ILE A 84 1.90 4.42 -10.67
N HIS A 85 3.17 4.55 -10.27
CA HIS A 85 3.73 3.79 -9.16
C HIS A 85 3.00 4.05 -7.85
N SER A 86 2.75 5.32 -7.52
CA SER A 86 2.02 5.68 -6.30
C SER A 86 0.61 5.10 -6.28
N ALA A 87 -0.09 5.08 -7.41
CA ALA A 87 -1.40 4.45 -7.53
C ALA A 87 -1.33 2.94 -7.28
N LEU A 88 -0.34 2.25 -7.85
CA LEU A 88 -0.19 0.81 -7.70
C LEU A 88 0.25 0.41 -6.29
N SER A 89 1.25 1.08 -5.72
CA SER A 89 1.69 0.84 -4.34
C SER A 89 0.58 1.10 -3.33
N GLY A 90 -0.19 2.18 -3.52
CA GLY A 90 -1.37 2.46 -2.69
C GLY A 90 -2.47 1.39 -2.84
N ALA A 91 -2.72 0.89 -4.07
CA ALA A 91 -3.65 -0.20 -4.30
C ALA A 91 -3.21 -1.51 -3.62
N VAL A 92 -1.92 -1.84 -3.67
CA VAL A 92 -1.36 -3.00 -2.97
C VAL A 92 -1.55 -2.86 -1.45
N GLY A 93 -1.20 -1.70 -0.88
CA GLY A 93 -1.35 -1.44 0.55
C GLY A 93 -2.81 -1.57 1.01
N ALA A 94 -3.74 -0.94 0.30
CA ALA A 94 -5.17 -1.01 0.61
C ALA A 94 -5.73 -2.43 0.43
N ALA A 95 -5.37 -3.15 -0.63
CA ALA A 95 -5.79 -4.53 -0.85
C ALA A 95 -5.25 -5.49 0.21
N LEU A 96 -4.01 -5.29 0.65
CA LEU A 96 -3.39 -6.07 1.72
C LEU A 96 -4.13 -5.87 3.05
N ALA A 97 -4.50 -4.63 3.37
CA ALA A 97 -5.27 -4.31 4.57
C ALA A 97 -6.69 -4.89 4.55
N LEU A 98 -7.25 -5.14 3.36
CA LEU A 98 -8.53 -5.83 3.16
C LEU A 98 -8.40 -7.35 3.05
N HIS A 99 -7.19 -7.90 3.14
CA HIS A 99 -6.90 -9.32 2.91
C HIS A 99 -7.31 -9.84 1.50
N ASP A 100 -7.40 -8.96 0.51
CA ASP A 100 -7.71 -9.30 -0.89
C ASP A 100 -6.42 -9.71 -1.64
N LEU A 101 -5.98 -10.95 -1.39
CA LEU A 101 -4.76 -11.52 -1.97
C LEU A 101 -4.74 -11.51 -3.52
N PRO A 102 -5.83 -11.83 -4.23
CA PRO A 102 -5.87 -11.70 -5.69
C PRO A 102 -5.55 -10.28 -6.17
N SER A 103 -6.14 -9.26 -5.54
CA SER A 103 -5.83 -7.87 -5.89
C SER A 103 -4.40 -7.49 -5.58
N VAL A 104 -3.85 -7.93 -4.44
CA VAL A 104 -2.44 -7.70 -4.10
C VAL A 104 -1.53 -8.23 -5.20
N HIS A 105 -1.73 -9.48 -5.62
CA HIS A 105 -0.89 -10.09 -6.66
C HIS A 105 -1.01 -9.34 -8.00
N ASN A 106 -2.23 -8.99 -8.40
CA ASN A 106 -2.47 -8.27 -9.65
C ASN A 106 -1.80 -6.89 -9.67
N PHE A 107 -1.93 -6.11 -8.60
CA PHE A 107 -1.32 -4.77 -8.54
C PHE A 107 0.19 -4.84 -8.34
N SER A 108 0.71 -5.83 -7.63
CA SER A 108 2.16 -6.04 -7.48
C SER A 108 2.81 -6.38 -8.82
N ASN A 109 2.22 -7.26 -9.62
CA ASN A 109 2.75 -7.58 -10.95
C ASN A 109 2.70 -6.36 -11.87
N ALA A 110 1.58 -5.64 -11.87
CA ALA A 110 1.46 -4.40 -12.64
C ALA A 110 2.50 -3.35 -12.20
N ALA A 111 2.80 -3.24 -10.90
CA ALA A 111 3.84 -2.35 -10.39
C ALA A 111 5.23 -2.75 -10.89
N GLN A 112 5.55 -4.04 -10.85
CA GLN A 112 6.82 -4.56 -11.36
C GLN A 112 6.99 -4.33 -12.85
N ASP A 113 5.94 -4.54 -13.65
CA ASP A 113 5.99 -4.33 -15.10
C ASP A 113 6.13 -2.85 -15.44
N ALA A 114 5.40 -1.97 -14.75
CA ALA A 114 5.57 -0.52 -14.88
C ALA A 114 7.00 -0.09 -14.53
N LEU A 115 7.61 -0.69 -13.49
CA LEU A 115 8.98 -0.36 -13.07
C LEU A 115 9.97 -0.79 -14.14
N ARG A 116 9.84 -2.00 -14.67
CA ARG A 116 10.69 -2.50 -15.76
C ARG A 116 10.57 -1.64 -17.02
N SER A 117 9.37 -1.14 -17.33
CA SER A 117 9.18 -0.23 -18.46
C SER A 117 9.86 1.13 -18.22
N SER A 118 9.67 1.72 -17.02
CA SER A 118 10.31 2.98 -16.63
C SER A 118 11.84 2.85 -16.67
N LEU A 119 12.40 1.75 -16.15
CA LEU A 119 13.84 1.51 -16.15
C LEU A 119 14.43 1.37 -17.56
N LYS A 120 13.67 0.81 -18.51
CA LYS A 120 14.10 0.74 -19.93
C LYS A 120 14.08 2.13 -20.59
N GLU A 121 13.16 3.00 -20.20
CA GLU A 121 13.06 4.38 -20.69
C GLU A 121 14.06 5.32 -19.99
N GLU A 122 14.37 5.06 -18.71
CA GLU A 122 15.19 5.91 -17.82
C GLU A 122 16.64 5.45 -17.67
N ALA A 123 17.09 4.37 -18.32
CA ALA A 123 18.52 4.02 -18.43
C ALA A 123 19.39 5.12 -19.09
N ALA A 124 18.81 6.29 -19.38
CA ALA A 124 19.46 7.53 -19.77
C ALA A 124 19.70 8.55 -18.61
N ASN A 125 19.15 8.40 -17.39
CA ASN A 125 19.29 9.40 -16.30
C ASN A 125 19.37 8.77 -14.88
N ALA A 126 20.53 8.95 -14.21
CA ALA A 126 20.97 8.14 -13.07
C ALA A 126 20.33 8.41 -11.70
N THR A 127 19.59 9.50 -11.50
CA THR A 127 19.14 9.95 -10.16
C THR A 127 17.86 9.30 -9.66
N HIS A 128 17.06 8.68 -10.53
CA HIS A 128 15.77 8.07 -10.17
C HIS A 128 15.90 6.63 -9.62
N LEU A 129 17.05 5.99 -9.87
CA LEU A 129 17.36 4.61 -9.47
C LEU A 129 17.41 4.40 -7.96
N GLN A 130 17.81 5.41 -7.18
CA GLN A 130 17.97 5.28 -5.74
C GLN A 130 16.63 5.21 -5.01
N ALA A 131 15.67 6.08 -5.36
CA ALA A 131 14.35 6.10 -4.74
C ALA A 131 13.56 4.81 -5.04
N LEU A 132 13.76 4.22 -6.22
CA LEU A 132 13.13 2.96 -6.61
C LEU A 132 13.76 1.74 -5.91
N ALA A 133 15.07 1.76 -5.66
CA ALA A 133 15.75 0.73 -4.87
C ALA A 133 15.27 0.72 -3.42
N ASP A 134 15.00 1.90 -2.84
CA ASP A 134 14.50 2.04 -1.48
C ASP A 134 13.08 1.47 -1.33
N ILE A 135 12.21 1.66 -2.33
CA ILE A 135 10.85 1.09 -2.37
C ILE A 135 10.89 -0.44 -2.49
N ASN A 136 11.71 -0.98 -3.39
CA ASN A 136 11.87 -2.44 -3.52
C ASN A 136 12.39 -3.07 -2.23
N THR A 137 13.34 -2.41 -1.55
CA THR A 137 13.87 -2.85 -0.26
C THR A 137 12.78 -2.88 0.82
N ALA A 138 11.87 -1.90 0.83
CA ALA A 138 10.75 -1.87 1.75
C ALA A 138 9.75 -3.01 1.49
N ILE A 139 9.44 -3.29 0.22
CA ILE A 139 8.53 -4.39 -0.16
C ILE A 139 9.11 -5.75 0.24
N CYS A 140 10.38 -6.01 -0.06
CA CYS A 140 11.04 -7.27 0.31
C CYS A 140 11.10 -7.46 1.84
N ARG A 141 11.29 -6.38 2.62
CA ARG A 141 11.26 -6.45 4.09
C ARG A 141 9.88 -6.83 4.63
N VAL A 142 8.81 -6.31 4.03
CA VAL A 142 7.43 -6.68 4.42
C VAL A 142 7.16 -8.16 4.13
N GLU A 143 7.61 -8.69 2.99
CA GLU A 143 7.50 -10.12 2.67
C GLU A 143 8.35 -11.00 3.59
N SER A 144 9.55 -10.55 3.97
CA SER A 144 10.44 -11.26 4.90
C SER A 144 9.83 -11.37 6.30
N VAL A 145 9.22 -10.29 6.81
CA VAL A 145 8.51 -10.29 8.09
C VAL A 145 7.27 -11.20 8.05
N ARG A 146 6.58 -11.25 6.92
CA ARG A 146 5.44 -12.17 6.72
C ARG A 146 5.86 -13.63 6.76
N LEU A 147 6.97 -13.99 6.11
CA LEU A 147 7.53 -15.34 6.13
C LEU A 147 7.98 -15.75 7.54
N ALA A 148 8.61 -14.84 8.28
CA ALA A 148 9.02 -15.08 9.66
C ALA A 148 7.82 -15.33 10.60
N ARG A 149 6.73 -14.57 10.45
CA ARG A 149 5.51 -14.75 11.25
C ARG A 149 4.70 -16.01 10.89
N SER A 150 4.81 -16.51 9.66
CA SER A 150 4.18 -17.78 9.27
C SER A 150 4.92 -19.02 9.77
N GLN A 151 6.13 -18.85 10.32
CA GLN A 151 6.95 -19.94 10.86
C GLN A 151 6.99 -19.99 12.38
N GLU A 152 6.27 -19.12 13.10
CA GLU A 152 6.14 -19.26 14.55
C GLU A 152 5.37 -20.55 14.86
N PRO A 153 5.99 -21.54 15.53
CA PRO A 153 5.29 -22.74 15.94
C PRO A 153 4.20 -22.32 16.92
N THR A 154 2.96 -22.71 16.62
CA THR A 154 1.84 -22.62 17.56
C THR A 154 2.14 -23.47 18.78
N ASN A 155 2.88 -22.93 19.74
CA ASN A 155 2.93 -23.44 21.11
C ASN A 155 1.59 -23.16 21.76
N GLY A 156 0.58 -23.94 21.38
CA GLY A 156 -0.63 -24.07 22.16
C GLY A 156 -0.27 -24.64 23.55
N PRO A 157 -0.95 -24.21 24.62
CA PRO A 157 -0.72 -24.78 25.95
C PRO A 157 -1.21 -26.23 25.93
N PHE A 158 -0.26 -27.16 25.88
CA PHE A 158 -0.54 -28.58 26.11
C PHE A 158 -0.83 -28.72 27.61
N LEU A 159 -2.10 -28.88 27.95
CA LEU A 159 -2.54 -29.38 29.25
C LEU A 159 -2.00 -30.81 29.37
N ASP A 160 -0.85 -30.98 30.02
CA ASP A 160 -0.39 -32.31 30.41
C ASP A 160 -1.13 -32.72 31.70
N ALA A 161 -2.08 -33.63 31.50
CA ALA A 161 -2.80 -34.33 32.54
C ALA A 161 -1.89 -35.38 33.19
N SER A 162 -0.97 -34.93 34.04
CA SER A 162 -0.13 -35.79 34.88
C SER A 162 -0.40 -35.50 36.37
N SER A 163 -1.59 -35.86 36.86
CA SER A 163 -1.82 -36.03 38.32
C SER A 163 -2.77 -37.18 38.69
N VAL A 164 -2.85 -38.22 37.85
CA VAL A 164 -3.52 -39.49 38.20
C VAL A 164 -2.52 -40.63 38.11
N ARG A 165 -1.80 -40.89 39.22
CA ARG A 165 -1.72 -42.21 39.88
C ARG A 165 -0.58 -42.29 40.90
N GLU A 166 -0.99 -42.71 42.09
CA GLU A 166 -0.34 -43.70 42.95
C GLU A 166 1.01 -43.34 43.59
N ARG A 167 0.95 -43.07 44.89
CA ARG A 167 1.74 -43.86 45.85
C ARG A 167 0.90 -44.13 47.11
N ASN A 168 0.45 -45.38 47.18
CA ASN A 168 -0.03 -46.04 48.38
C ASN A 168 1.14 -46.32 49.33
N LEU A 169 0.75 -46.51 50.60
CA LEU A 169 1.36 -47.35 51.63
C LEU A 169 2.45 -46.77 52.54
N ASP A 170 2.05 -46.78 53.81
CA ASP A 170 2.78 -47.11 55.03
C ASP A 170 3.57 -46.01 55.76
N ASP A 171 2.94 -45.50 56.83
CA ASP A 171 3.46 -45.44 58.20
C ASP A 171 2.24 -45.15 59.12
N ALA A 172 1.67 -46.11 59.85
CA ALA A 172 2.16 -46.72 61.08
C ALA A 172 2.18 -45.77 62.29
N GLN A 173 1.39 -46.16 63.32
CA GLN A 173 1.52 -45.86 64.75
C GLN A 173 0.89 -44.56 65.29
N GLY A 174 -0.06 -44.73 66.22
CA GLY A 174 -0.62 -43.68 67.08
C GLY A 174 -2.03 -43.99 67.54
#